data_AF-A0A382JSA2-F1
#
_entry.id   AF-A0A382JSA2-F1
#
_cell.length_a   1.000
_cell.length_b   1.000
_cell.length_c   1.000
_cell.angle_alpha   90.00
_cell.angle_beta   90.00
_cell.angle_gamma   90.00
#
_symmetry.space_group_name_H-M   'P 1'
#
loop_
_entity.id
_entity.type
_entity.pdbx_description
1 polymer ?
#
loop_
_entity_poly.entity_id
_entity_poly.type
_entity_poly.pdbx_seq_one_letter_code
_entity_poly.pdbx_strand_id
1 'polypeptide(L)'
;MLNAAQRCGRVMQVGSQGRSTHAAYASASYVRNGMIGKVKEVDCWHYENPVGGGKPNGPPPSNLDWNMWLGPMRYMDYNVERVHFNFRWFLEFGGGQIRDRGAHVMSCALF
;
A
#
# COMPACT_ATOMS: atom_id res chain seq x y z
N MET A 1 9.92 -14.19 2.52
CA MET A 1 10.39 -13.83 1.17
C MET A 1 11.91 -13.70 1.08
N LEU A 2 12.54 -12.76 1.81
CA LEU A 2 14.01 -12.57 1.76
C LEU A 2 14.81 -13.85 2.05
N ASN A 3 14.49 -14.55 3.15
CA ASN A 3 15.17 -15.81 3.51
C ASN A 3 15.02 -16.89 2.42
N ALA A 4 13.88 -16.95 1.75
CA ALA A 4 13.64 -17.91 0.67
C ALA A 4 14.45 -17.54 -0.58
N ALA A 5 14.49 -16.25 -0.94
CA ALA A 5 15.29 -15.75 -2.05
C ALA A 5 16.79 -16.07 -1.86
N GLN A 6 17.32 -15.84 -0.66
CA GLN A 6 18.71 -16.16 -0.31
C GLN A 6 19.00 -17.66 -0.39
N ARG A 7 18.15 -18.51 0.22
CA ARG A 7 18.32 -19.96 0.18
C ARG A 7 18.28 -20.53 -1.24
N CYS A 8 17.47 -19.94 -2.11
CA CYS A 8 17.26 -20.42 -3.48
C CYS A 8 18.14 -19.71 -4.51
N GLY A 9 19.10 -18.88 -4.09
CA GLY A 9 19.98 -18.10 -4.97
C GLY A 9 19.21 -17.21 -5.96
N ARG A 10 18.09 -16.62 -5.52
CA ARG A 10 17.21 -15.83 -6.38
C ARG A 10 17.27 -14.35 -6.03
N VAL A 11 17.18 -13.51 -7.06
CA VAL A 11 17.00 -12.06 -6.90
C VAL A 11 15.54 -11.77 -6.59
N MET A 12 15.30 -10.92 -5.59
CA MET A 12 13.98 -10.36 -5.27
C MET A 12 14.05 -8.84 -5.40
N GLN A 13 13.08 -8.26 -6.11
CA GLN A 13 12.91 -6.81 -6.21
C GLN A 13 11.53 -6.43 -5.67
N VAL A 14 11.47 -5.33 -4.92
CA VAL A 14 10.21 -4.72 -4.47
C VAL A 14 9.85 -3.59 -5.44
N GLY A 15 8.58 -3.52 -5.83
CA GLY A 15 8.08 -2.47 -6.72
C GLY A 15 7.99 -1.11 -6.00
N SER A 16 8.89 -0.20 -6.32
CA SER A 16 8.87 1.20 -5.83
C SER A 16 8.72 2.18 -7.01
N GLN A 17 7.66 2.02 -7.81
CA GLN A 17 7.43 2.78 -9.05
C GLN A 17 7.58 4.30 -8.87
N GLY A 18 7.16 4.86 -7.74
CA GLY A 18 7.27 6.30 -7.45
C GLY A 18 8.69 6.86 -7.63
N ARG A 19 9.72 6.04 -7.41
CA ARG A 19 11.14 6.43 -7.58
C ARG A 19 11.56 6.61 -9.04
N SER A 20 10.81 6.05 -9.98
CA SER A 20 11.07 6.16 -11.42
C SER A 20 10.44 7.41 -12.04
N THR A 21 9.75 8.23 -11.25
CA THR A 21 9.19 9.49 -11.73
C THR A 21 10.30 10.53 -11.97
N HIS A 22 10.09 11.42 -12.94
CA HIS A 22 11.04 12.50 -13.22
C HIS A 22 11.28 13.40 -11.99
N ALA A 23 10.21 13.69 -11.24
CA ALA A 23 10.29 14.47 -10.00
C ALA A 23 11.17 13.78 -8.95
N ALA A 24 10.96 12.47 -8.69
CA ALA A 24 11.77 11.74 -7.71
C ALA A 24 13.25 11.68 -8.13
N TYR A 25 13.54 11.49 -9.42
CA TYR A 25 14.90 11.51 -9.94
C TYR A 25 15.58 12.88 -9.76
N ALA A 26 14.86 13.95 -10.11
CA ALA A 26 15.36 15.31 -9.94
C ALA A 26 15.63 15.60 -8.45
N SER A 27 14.63 15.39 -7.57
CA SER A 27 14.78 15.60 -6.13
C SER A 27 15.97 14.84 -5.55
N ALA A 28 16.14 13.56 -5.90
CA ALA A 28 17.30 12.76 -5.48
C ALA A 28 18.62 13.40 -5.93
N SER A 29 18.68 13.90 -7.17
CA SER A 29 19.87 14.53 -7.73
C SER A 29 20.23 15.84 -7.04
N TYR A 30 19.25 16.71 -6.76
CA TYR A 30 19.49 17.97 -6.03
C TYR A 30 19.99 17.70 -4.60
N VAL A 31 19.39 16.74 -3.90
CA VAL A 31 19.76 16.37 -2.52
C VAL A 31 21.16 15.76 -2.48
N ARG A 32 21.43 14.74 -3.31
CA ARG A 32 22.70 14.00 -3.28
C ARG A 32 23.90 14.85 -3.71
N ASN A 33 23.68 15.84 -4.58
CA ASN A 33 24.73 16.77 -5.01
C ASN A 33 24.83 18.02 -4.11
N GLY A 34 24.10 18.07 -2.98
CA GLY A 34 24.20 19.17 -2.01
C GLY A 34 23.67 20.52 -2.52
N MET A 35 22.89 20.54 -3.60
CA MET A 35 22.45 21.77 -4.27
C MET A 35 21.47 22.62 -3.43
N ILE A 36 20.83 22.00 -2.43
CA ILE A 36 19.88 22.66 -1.52
C ILE A 36 20.40 22.72 -0.06
N GLY A 37 21.69 22.42 0.15
CA GLY A 37 22.27 22.30 1.49
C GLY A 37 21.88 21.02 2.23
N LYS A 38 22.08 21.01 3.55
CA LYS A 38 21.78 19.83 4.41
C LYS A 38 20.29 19.73 4.69
N VAL A 39 19.63 18.75 4.08
CA VAL A 39 18.24 18.39 4.40
C VAL A 39 18.16 17.88 5.84
N LYS A 40 17.23 18.45 6.63
CA LYS A 40 16.99 18.07 8.03
C LYS A 40 15.67 17.32 8.22
N GLU A 41 14.71 17.54 7.34
CA GLU A 41 13.34 17.06 7.47
C GLU A 41 12.73 16.85 6.08
N VAL A 42 11.87 15.83 5.96
CA VAL A 42 11.12 15.52 4.74
C VAL A 42 9.72 15.09 5.13
N ASP A 43 8.72 15.86 4.72
CA ASP A 43 7.32 15.55 4.94
C ASP A 43 6.78 14.61 3.87
N CYS A 44 6.11 13.55 4.30
CA CYS A 44 5.43 12.59 3.44
C CYS A 44 3.94 12.54 3.79
N TRP A 45 3.09 12.57 2.79
CA TRP A 45 1.64 12.58 2.97
C TRP A 45 0.92 11.78 1.88
N HIS A 46 -0.31 11.38 2.17
CA HIS A 46 -1.21 10.74 1.22
C HIS A 46 -2.62 11.31 1.40
N TYR A 47 -3.44 11.18 0.36
CA TYR A 47 -4.85 11.59 0.40
C TYR A 47 -5.68 10.64 1.27
N GLU A 48 -6.86 11.10 1.69
CA GLU A 48 -7.81 10.28 2.44
C GLU A 48 -8.23 9.03 1.67
N ASN A 49 -8.71 8.01 2.40
CA ASN A 49 -9.25 6.81 1.77
C ASN A 49 -10.46 7.19 0.91
N PRO A 50 -10.52 6.77 -0.37
CA PRO A 50 -11.67 7.02 -1.22
C PRO A 50 -12.83 6.11 -0.78
N VAL A 51 -13.61 6.62 0.18
CA VAL A 51 -14.91 6.21 0.71
C VAL A 51 -15.15 4.72 1.04
N GLY A 52 -15.93 4.48 2.10
CA GLY A 52 -16.45 3.18 2.51
C GLY A 52 -17.06 3.26 3.91
N GLY A 53 -18.09 2.45 4.20
CA GLY A 53 -18.69 2.35 5.53
C GLY A 53 -20.15 2.80 5.64
N GLY A 54 -20.89 2.83 4.54
CA GLY A 54 -22.27 3.33 4.51
C GLY A 54 -23.33 2.28 4.18
N LYS A 55 -22.95 1.14 3.60
CA LYS A 55 -23.92 0.10 3.25
C LYS A 55 -24.14 -0.87 4.41
N PRO A 56 -25.39 -1.32 4.64
CA PRO A 56 -25.66 -2.34 5.64
C PRO A 56 -25.04 -3.68 5.24
N ASN A 57 -24.80 -4.51 6.25
CA ASN A 57 -24.40 -5.90 6.02
C ASN A 57 -25.55 -6.68 5.37
N GLY A 58 -25.19 -7.75 4.67
CA GLY A 58 -26.16 -8.61 4.00
C GLY A 58 -25.61 -10.01 3.74
N PRO A 59 -26.38 -10.88 3.11
CA PRO A 59 -25.89 -12.19 2.69
C PRO A 59 -24.87 -12.04 1.55
N PRO A 60 -23.79 -12.85 1.54
CA PRO A 60 -22.89 -12.90 0.40
C PRO A 60 -23.61 -13.43 -0.85
N PRO A 61 -23.23 -12.97 -2.05
CA PRO A 61 -23.78 -13.49 -3.29
C PRO A 61 -23.38 -14.96 -3.49
N SER A 62 -24.20 -15.73 -4.20
CA SER A 62 -24.04 -17.19 -4.35
C SER A 62 -22.73 -17.60 -5.02
N ASN A 63 -22.08 -16.71 -5.76
CA ASN A 63 -20.81 -16.93 -6.44
C ASN A 63 -19.59 -16.46 -5.63
N LEU A 64 -19.76 -16.05 -4.37
CA LEU A 64 -18.66 -15.65 -3.48
C LEU A 64 -18.65 -16.52 -2.23
N ASP A 65 -17.62 -17.36 -2.11
CA ASP A 65 -17.32 -18.03 -0.85
C ASP A 65 -16.75 -17.01 0.14
N TRP A 66 -17.60 -16.56 1.06
CA TRP A 66 -17.26 -15.52 2.02
C TRP A 66 -16.27 -15.99 3.09
N ASN A 67 -16.35 -17.25 3.51
CA ASN A 67 -15.40 -17.80 4.47
C ASN A 67 -14.01 -17.89 3.85
N MET A 68 -13.93 -18.30 2.58
CA MET A 68 -12.67 -18.30 1.84
C MET A 68 -12.13 -16.88 1.62
N TRP A 69 -12.99 -15.89 1.33
CA TRP A 69 -12.59 -14.49 1.16
C TRP A 69 -11.98 -13.89 2.44
N LEU A 70 -12.59 -14.15 3.60
CA LEU A 70 -12.06 -13.69 4.89
C LEU A 70 -10.75 -14.41 5.26
N GLY A 71 -10.59 -15.67 4.86
CA GLY A 71 -9.40 -16.47 5.11
C GLY A 71 -9.11 -16.57 6.62
N PRO A 72 -7.90 -16.20 7.10
CA PRO A 72 -7.53 -16.31 8.51
C PRO A 72 -8.13 -15.18 9.39
N MET A 73 -8.90 -14.27 8.81
CA MET A 73 -9.48 -13.15 9.54
C MET A 73 -10.60 -13.62 10.49
N ARG A 74 -10.89 -12.84 11.53
CA ARG A 74 -12.11 -13.03 12.34
C ARG A 74 -13.33 -12.96 11.43
N TYR A 75 -14.32 -13.79 11.71
CA TYR A 75 -15.57 -13.74 10.96
C TYR A 75 -16.21 -12.36 11.09
N MET A 76 -16.69 -11.84 9.96
CA MET A 76 -17.43 -10.59 9.86
C MET A 76 -18.58 -10.82 8.89
N ASP A 77 -19.72 -10.17 9.09
CA ASP A 77 -20.80 -10.28 8.11
C ASP A 77 -20.37 -9.70 6.77
N TYR A 78 -20.91 -10.29 5.70
CA TYR A 78 -20.65 -9.80 4.36
C TYR A 78 -21.17 -8.37 4.18
N ASN A 79 -20.35 -7.57 3.51
CA ASN A 79 -20.70 -6.22 3.09
C ASN A 79 -20.14 -5.98 1.69
N VAL A 80 -20.99 -5.52 0.77
CA VAL A 80 -20.61 -5.27 -0.63
C VAL A 80 -19.49 -4.24 -0.77
N GLU A 81 -19.27 -3.38 0.23
CA GLU A 81 -18.18 -2.40 0.21
C GLU A 81 -16.82 -3.02 0.55
N ARG A 82 -16.76 -4.22 1.14
CA ARG A 82 -15.53 -4.84 1.66
C ARG A 82 -14.87 -5.82 0.69
N VAL A 83 -15.38 -5.91 -0.52
CA VAL A 83 -14.90 -6.88 -1.53
C VAL A 83 -14.16 -6.20 -2.68
N HIS A 84 -13.46 -7.03 -3.47
CA HIS A 84 -12.84 -6.68 -4.75
C HIS A 84 -11.83 -5.54 -4.71
N PHE A 85 -12.16 -4.33 -5.19
CA PHE A 85 -11.21 -3.21 -5.19
C PHE A 85 -11.19 -2.48 -3.85
N ASN A 86 -12.33 -2.44 -3.15
CA ASN A 86 -12.56 -1.55 -2.01
C ASN A 86 -12.06 -2.11 -0.68
N PHE A 87 -11.81 -3.43 -0.58
CA PHE A 87 -11.19 -4.05 0.60
C PHE A 87 -9.96 -3.28 1.08
N ARG A 88 -9.21 -2.68 0.16
CA ARG A 88 -7.95 -1.99 0.47
C ARG A 88 -8.12 -0.79 1.41
N TRP A 89 -9.31 -0.20 1.46
CA TRP A 89 -9.62 0.99 2.25
C TRP A 89 -9.98 0.69 3.71
N PHE A 90 -10.27 -0.57 4.04
CA PHE A 90 -10.64 -0.99 5.38
C PHE A 90 -9.40 -1.44 6.16
N LEU A 91 -9.34 -1.05 7.44
CA LEU A 91 -8.18 -1.32 8.29
C LEU A 91 -7.94 -2.82 8.46
N GLU A 92 -9.03 -3.57 8.55
CA GLU A 92 -9.10 -5.02 8.67
C GLU A 92 -8.43 -5.75 7.50
N PHE A 93 -8.54 -5.17 6.31
CA PHE A 93 -8.15 -5.82 5.07
C PHE A 93 -6.86 -5.23 4.52
N GLY A 94 -6.95 -4.08 3.84
CA GLY A 94 -5.77 -3.45 3.23
C GLY A 94 -5.05 -2.43 4.08
N GLY A 95 -5.65 -1.95 5.17
CA GLY A 95 -5.03 -0.95 6.04
C GLY A 95 -5.05 0.48 5.50
N GLY A 96 -5.78 0.76 4.43
CA GLY A 96 -5.98 2.09 3.87
C GLY A 96 -4.83 2.59 2.98
N GLN A 97 -4.94 3.86 2.57
CA GLN A 97 -3.99 4.56 1.69
C GLN A 97 -2.55 4.55 2.20
N ILE A 98 -2.35 4.56 3.52
CA ILE A 98 -0.99 4.47 4.09
C ILE A 98 -0.30 3.15 3.73
N ARG A 99 -1.04 2.03 3.64
CA ARG A 99 -0.49 0.72 3.26
C ARG A 99 -0.55 0.48 1.76
N ASP A 100 -1.46 1.12 1.04
CA ASP A 100 -1.54 1.06 -0.43
C ASP A 100 -0.45 1.93 -1.09
N ARG A 101 -0.34 3.21 -0.71
CA ARG A 101 0.56 4.20 -1.32
C ARG A 101 1.71 4.68 -0.45
N GLY A 102 1.64 4.53 0.87
CA GLY A 102 2.64 5.10 1.78
C GLY A 102 4.06 4.61 1.48
N ALA A 103 4.24 3.33 1.15
CA ALA A 103 5.53 2.79 0.77
C ALA A 103 6.11 3.46 -0.50
N HIS A 104 5.27 3.84 -1.46
CA HIS A 104 5.71 4.55 -2.66
C HIS A 104 6.22 5.96 -2.33
N VAL A 105 5.50 6.71 -1.49
CA VAL A 105 5.88 8.07 -1.10
C VAL A 105 7.13 8.06 -0.22
N MET A 106 7.15 7.22 0.83
CA MET A 106 8.30 7.10 1.73
C MET A 106 9.54 6.60 1.00
N SER A 107 9.38 5.73 0.00
CA SER A 107 10.52 5.28 -0.80
C SER A 107 11.18 6.43 -1.54
N CYS A 108 10.48 7.50 -1.89
CA CYS A 108 11.11 8.69 -2.45
C CYS A 108 11.89 9.44 -1.39
N ALA A 109 11.40 9.60 -0.16
CA ALA A 109 12.12 10.35 0.88
C ALA A 109 13.47 9.73 1.31
N LEU A 110 13.66 8.43 1.10
CA LEU A 110 14.89 7.71 1.43
C LEU A 110 15.89 7.82 0.26
N PHE A 111 16.71 8.87 0.25
CA PHE A 111 17.75 9.11 -0.77
C PHE A 111 19.17 8.83 -0.29
#